data_AF-A0A7C8YR57-F1
#
_entry.id   AF-A0A7C8YR57-F1
#
_cell.length_a   1.000
_cell.length_b   1.000
_cell.length_c   1.000
_cell.angle_alpha   90.00
_cell.angle_beta   90.00
_cell.angle_gamma   90.00
#
_symmetry.space_group_name_H-M   'P 1'
#
loop_
_entity.id
_entity.type
_entity.pdbx_description
1 polymer ?
#
loop_
_entity_poly.entity_id
_entity_poly.type
_entity_poly.pdbx_seq_one_letter_code
_entity_poly.pdbx_strand_id
1 'polypeptide(L)'
;GAVAVRQPYIRVVGIEEANEANSRGQAAFTADEVEEFKKFAAQPDAYQTICSKIAPSIYGHDNVKKAVACLLFGGARKTLPDGVRLRGDINVLLLGDPSTAKSQFLKFVEKTAPVAVYTSG
;
A
#
# COMPACT_ATOMS: atom_id res chain seq x y z
N GLY A 1 -35.69 -38.91 23.65
CA GLY A 1 -36.11 -37.81 22.77
C GLY A 1 -34.85 -37.18 22.20
N ALA A 2 -34.71 -37.13 20.88
CA ALA A 2 -33.51 -36.64 20.21
C ALA A 2 -33.33 -35.13 20.50
N VAL A 3 -32.12 -34.76 20.96
CA VAL A 3 -31.74 -33.36 21.16
C VAL A 3 -31.62 -32.72 19.77
N ALA A 4 -32.59 -31.86 19.43
CA ALA A 4 -32.58 -31.14 18.17
C ALA A 4 -31.44 -30.09 18.18
N VAL A 5 -30.38 -30.37 17.43
CA VAL A 5 -29.27 -29.43 17.22
C VAL A 5 -29.80 -28.25 16.40
N ARG A 6 -29.84 -27.06 17.00
CA ARG A 6 -30.22 -25.82 16.29
C ARG A 6 -28.98 -25.22 15.63
N GLN A 7 -29.02 -25.02 14.31
CA GLN A 7 -27.97 -24.29 13.60
C GLN A 7 -28.14 -22.79 13.86
N PRO A 8 -27.15 -22.11 14.47
CA PRO A 8 -27.21 -20.67 14.63
C PRO A 8 -27.08 -19.99 13.26
N TYR A 9 -27.85 -18.94 13.04
CA TYR A 9 -27.68 -18.04 11.90
C TYR A 9 -27.78 -16.59 12.37
N ILE A 10 -27.13 -15.69 11.64
CA ILE A 10 -27.20 -14.25 11.88
C ILE A 10 -28.21 -13.68 10.89
N ARG A 11 -29.30 -13.10 11.41
CA ARG A 11 -30.22 -12.31 10.59
C ARG A 11 -29.64 -10.92 10.43
N VAL A 12 -29.13 -10.63 9.25
CA VAL A 12 -28.57 -9.34 8.91
C VAL A 12 -29.72 -8.33 8.74
N VAL A 13 -29.77 -7.31 9.61
CA VAL A 13 -30.78 -6.23 9.56
C VAL A 13 -30.29 -5.04 8.73
N GLY A 14 -28.97 -4.89 8.63
CA GLY A 14 -28.28 -3.94 7.77
C GLY A 14 -26.83 -4.39 7.60
N ILE A 15 -26.28 -4.17 6.42
CA ILE A 15 -24.85 -4.32 6.15
C ILE A 15 -24.32 -2.91 6.00
N GLU A 16 -23.48 -2.51 6.92
CA GLU A 16 -22.64 -1.34 6.74
C GLU A 16 -21.24 -1.90 6.52
N GLU A 17 -20.66 -1.60 5.36
CA GLU A 17 -19.26 -1.94 5.13
C GLU A 17 -18.44 -1.09 6.10
N ALA A 18 -18.07 -1.67 7.24
CA ALA A 18 -17.08 -1.11 8.14
C ALA A 18 -15.76 -1.08 7.38
N ASN A 19 -15.52 0.03 6.68
CA ASN A 19 -14.26 0.36 6.04
C ASN A 19 -13.21 0.65 7.13
N GLU A 20 -12.88 -0.34 7.96
CA GLU A 20 -11.65 -0.32 8.77
C GLU A 20 -10.40 -0.54 7.89
N ALA A 21 -10.61 -0.86 6.61
CA ALA A 21 -9.60 -0.78 5.58
C ALA A 21 -10.21 -0.12 4.35
N ASN A 22 -9.79 1.11 4.09
CA ASN A 22 -10.01 1.92 2.88
C ASN A 22 -9.43 1.25 1.61
N SER A 23 -9.82 -0.01 1.34
CA SER A 23 -9.10 -0.94 0.46
C SER A 23 -9.83 -1.21 -0.85
N ARG A 24 -11.02 -0.66 -1.07
CA ARG A 24 -11.77 -0.78 -2.35
C ARG A 24 -12.46 0.50 -2.84
N GLY A 25 -12.38 1.61 -2.11
CA GLY A 25 -12.92 2.90 -2.54
C GLY A 25 -11.82 3.95 -2.73
N GLN A 26 -12.06 4.94 -3.59
CA GLN A 26 -11.28 6.18 -3.54
C GLN A 26 -11.34 6.70 -2.10
N ALA A 27 -10.19 6.92 -1.46
CA ALA A 27 -10.15 7.58 -0.18
C ALA A 27 -10.93 8.89 -0.31
N ALA A 28 -12.02 9.01 0.44
CA ALA A 28 -12.87 10.19 0.44
C ALA A 28 -12.13 11.31 1.17
N PHE A 29 -11.26 12.00 0.44
CA PHE A 29 -10.51 13.13 0.95
C PHE A 29 -11.40 14.38 0.98
N THR A 30 -11.31 15.15 2.05
CA THR A 30 -11.94 16.46 2.18
C THR A 30 -11.30 17.47 1.23
N ALA A 31 -11.99 18.58 0.97
CA ALA A 31 -11.45 19.65 0.11
C ALA A 31 -10.13 20.21 0.66
N ASP A 32 -10.03 20.34 1.99
CA ASP A 32 -8.86 20.86 2.69
C ASP A 32 -7.65 19.91 2.53
N GLU A 33 -7.86 18.59 2.66
CA GLU A 33 -6.80 17.59 2.45
C GLU A 33 -6.29 17.60 1.00
N VAL A 34 -7.18 17.72 0.02
CA VAL A 34 -6.80 17.81 -1.40
C VAL A 34 -5.97 19.07 -1.66
N GLU A 35 -6.30 20.19 -1.00
CA GLU A 35 -5.51 21.41 -1.09
C GLU A 35 -4.12 21.22 -0.47
N GLU A 36 -4.02 20.54 0.67
CA GLU A 36 -2.75 20.20 1.32
C GLU A 36 -1.88 19.30 0.43
N PHE A 37 -2.46 18.28 -0.20
CA PHE A 37 -1.74 17.40 -1.13
C PHE A 37 -1.19 18.16 -2.32
N LYS A 38 -1.95 19.11 -2.89
CA LYS A 38 -1.48 19.97 -3.98
C LYS A 38 -0.35 20.90 -3.54
N LYS A 39 -0.47 21.50 -2.36
CA LYS A 39 0.59 22.32 -1.75
C LYS A 39 1.87 21.52 -1.56
N PHE A 40 1.77 20.30 -1.03
CA PHE A 40 2.90 19.41 -0.87
C PHE A 40 3.52 19.00 -2.21
N ALA A 41 2.70 18.62 -3.21
CA ALA A 41 3.18 18.23 -4.53
C ALA A 41 3.88 19.37 -5.30
N ALA A 42 3.56 20.63 -4.99
CA ALA A 42 4.21 21.81 -5.57
C ALA A 42 5.59 22.12 -4.96
N GLN A 43 5.97 21.47 -3.84
CA GLN A 43 7.27 21.69 -3.22
C GLN A 43 8.39 21.07 -4.08
N PRO A 44 9.53 21.77 -4.25
CA PRO A 44 10.63 21.28 -5.10
C PRO A 44 11.29 20.00 -4.57
N ASP A 45 11.19 19.74 -3.27
CA ASP A 45 11.79 18.62 -2.55
C ASP A 45 10.78 17.50 -2.21
N ALA A 46 9.54 17.57 -2.71
CA ALA A 46 8.48 16.62 -2.39
C ALA A 46 8.91 15.16 -2.57
N TYR A 47 9.64 14.85 -3.64
CA TYR A 47 10.17 13.50 -3.89
C TYR A 47 11.15 13.05 -2.79
N GLN A 48 12.08 13.91 -2.41
CA GLN A 48 13.07 13.61 -1.37
C GLN A 48 12.40 13.47 0.00
N THR A 49 11.40 14.30 0.27
CA THR A 49 10.59 14.25 1.49
C THR A 49 9.74 12.98 1.59
N ILE A 50 9.17 12.49 0.48
CA ILE A 50 8.50 11.18 0.46
C ILE A 50 9.51 10.07 0.77
N CYS A 51 10.67 10.08 0.09
CA CYS A 51 11.66 9.02 0.23
C CYS A 51 12.25 8.96 1.65
N SER A 52 12.47 10.10 2.31
CA SER A 52 12.97 10.13 3.69
C SER A 52 11.96 9.60 4.70
N LYS A 53 10.67 9.71 4.41
CA LYS A 53 9.57 9.15 5.22
C LYS A 53 9.35 7.65 5.03
N ILE A 54 10.00 7.01 4.06
CA ILE A 54 9.95 5.55 3.91
C ILE A 54 10.82 4.89 4.99
N ALA A 55 10.19 4.05 5.82
CA ALA A 55 10.84 3.32 6.92
C ALA A 55 11.81 4.21 7.72
N PRO A 56 11.31 5.26 8.41
CA PRO A 56 12.15 6.26 9.07
C PRO A 56 12.98 5.68 10.21
N SER A 57 12.57 4.54 10.78
CA SER A 57 13.32 3.80 11.80
C SER A 57 14.59 3.12 11.30
N ILE A 58 14.77 2.99 9.98
CA ILE A 58 15.95 2.39 9.36
C ILE A 58 16.90 3.52 8.92
N TYR A 59 18.12 3.53 9.46
CA TYR A 59 19.15 4.49 9.08
C TYR A 59 19.77 4.15 7.72
N GLY A 60 20.05 5.18 6.91
CA GLY A 60 20.68 5.04 5.59
C GLY A 60 19.80 4.36 4.54
N HIS A 61 20.45 3.62 3.62
CA HIS A 61 19.82 2.90 2.51
C HIS A 61 18.94 3.78 1.60
N ASP A 62 19.38 4.99 1.27
CA ASP A 62 18.59 5.97 0.52
C ASP A 62 18.08 5.44 -0.82
N ASN A 63 18.89 4.63 -1.51
CA ASN A 63 18.49 4.02 -2.78
C ASN A 63 17.38 2.97 -2.59
N VAL A 64 17.41 2.20 -1.50
CA VAL A 64 16.36 1.23 -1.17
C VAL A 64 15.07 1.95 -0.81
N LYS A 65 15.15 3.03 -0.02
CA LYS A 65 13.99 3.87 0.32
C LYS A 65 13.34 4.48 -0.91
N LYS A 66 14.14 5.01 -1.85
CA LYS A 66 13.66 5.49 -3.15
C LYS A 66 12.98 4.39 -3.96
N ALA A 67 13.59 3.19 -4.03
CA ALA A 67 13.01 2.06 -4.75
C ALA A 67 11.67 1.60 -4.15
N VAL A 68 11.57 1.55 -2.81
CA VAL A 68 10.33 1.23 -2.10
C VAL A 68 9.27 2.32 -2.29
N ALA A 69 9.65 3.60 -2.32
CA ALA A 69 8.73 4.69 -2.66
C ALA A 69 8.15 4.46 -4.06
N CYS A 70 9.00 4.25 -5.07
CA CYS A 70 8.55 3.98 -6.44
C CYS A 70 7.66 2.72 -6.52
N LEU A 71 7.93 1.70 -5.71
CA LEU A 71 7.12 0.48 -5.64
C LEU A 71 5.71 0.76 -5.12
N LEU A 72 5.57 1.59 -4.08
CA LEU A 72 4.28 1.94 -3.48
C LEU A 72 3.43 2.83 -4.39
N PHE A 73 4.04 3.77 -5.10
CA PHE A 73 3.32 4.62 -6.07
C PHE A 73 3.01 3.90 -7.38
N GLY A 74 3.85 2.94 -7.78
CA GLY A 74 3.71 2.22 -9.04
C GLY A 74 3.90 3.10 -10.27
N GLY A 75 3.54 2.57 -11.43
CA GLY A 75 3.61 3.28 -12.70
C GLY A 75 2.28 3.20 -13.46
N ALA A 76 2.19 3.91 -14.59
CA ALA A 76 0.97 3.96 -15.39
C ALA A 76 0.83 2.71 -16.26
N ARG A 77 -0.29 1.99 -16.12
CA ARG A 77 -0.69 0.96 -17.09
C ARG A 77 -1.10 1.63 -18.40
N LYS A 78 -0.61 1.11 -19.52
CA LYS A 78 -0.91 1.64 -20.86
C LYS A 78 -1.52 0.56 -21.72
N THR A 79 -2.56 0.93 -22.46
CA THR A 79 -3.14 0.08 -23.50
C THR A 79 -2.78 0.70 -24.85
N LEU A 80 -2.09 -0.06 -25.69
CA LEU A 80 -1.68 0.39 -27.01
C LEU A 80 -2.87 0.31 -27.99
N PRO A 81 -2.83 1.07 -29.11
CA PRO A 81 -3.86 1.02 -30.15
C PRO A 81 -4.11 -0.39 -30.70
N ASP A 82 -3.06 -1.21 -30.68
CA ASP A 82 -2.96 -2.60 -31.11
C ASP A 82 -3.47 -3.60 -30.05
N GLY A 83 -4.07 -3.11 -28.95
CA GLY A 83 -4.72 -3.93 -27.92
C GLY A 83 -3.78 -4.53 -26.87
N VAL A 84 -2.47 -4.38 -27.03
CA VAL A 84 -1.46 -4.84 -26.07
C VAL A 84 -1.54 -3.99 -24.79
N ARG A 85 -1.54 -4.67 -23.63
CA ARG A 85 -1.53 -4.01 -22.31
C ARG A 85 -0.14 -4.07 -21.70
N LEU A 86 0.46 -2.90 -21.46
CA LEU A 86 1.73 -2.77 -20.77
C LEU A 86 1.52 -2.69 -19.25
N ARG A 87 2.37 -3.42 -18.53
CA ARG A 87 2.42 -3.39 -17.07
C ARG A 87 2.90 -2.02 -16.58
N GLY A 88 2.18 -1.42 -15.63
CA GLY A 88 2.60 -0.19 -14.95
C GLY A 88 3.36 -0.43 -13.66
N ASP A 89 3.06 -1.52 -12.96
CA ASP A 89 3.63 -1.82 -11.64
C ASP A 89 5.07 -2.35 -11.77
N ILE A 90 5.92 -2.03 -10.80
CA ILE A 90 7.31 -2.51 -10.75
C ILE A 90 7.46 -3.70 -9.80
N ASN A 91 8.45 -4.55 -10.04
CA ASN A 91 8.89 -5.58 -9.10
C ASN A 91 10.25 -5.18 -8.53
N VAL A 92 10.42 -5.30 -7.23
CA VAL A 92 11.69 -4.99 -6.55
C VAL A 92 12.16 -6.24 -5.80
N LEU A 93 13.42 -6.63 -6.04
CA LEU A 93 14.12 -7.67 -5.30
C LEU A 93 15.16 -7.01 -4.37
N LEU A 94 15.03 -7.22 -3.06
CA LEU A 94 16.02 -6.78 -2.08
C LEU A 94 16.99 -7.93 -1.79
N LEU A 95 18.22 -7.83 -2.31
CA LEU A 95 19.31 -8.77 -2.07
C LEU A 95 20.40 -8.08 -1.23
N GLY A 96 21.02 -8.82 -0.31
CA GLY A 96 22.17 -8.33 0.45
C GLY A 96 22.47 -9.21 1.66
N ASP A 97 23.45 -8.81 2.46
CA ASP A 97 23.93 -9.56 3.63
C ASP A 97 22.84 -9.74 4.71
N PRO A 98 22.94 -10.77 5.56
CA PRO A 98 22.09 -10.87 6.76
C PRO A 98 22.19 -9.59 7.61
N SER A 99 21.12 -9.28 8.35
CA SER A 99 21.03 -8.10 9.24
C SER A 99 20.97 -6.71 8.56
N THR A 100 20.73 -6.63 7.24
CA THR A 100 20.57 -5.37 6.48
C THR A 100 19.14 -4.80 6.47
N ALA A 101 18.33 -5.11 7.49
CA ALA A 101 16.95 -4.63 7.66
C ALA A 101 15.96 -4.90 6.50
N LYS A 102 16.30 -5.76 5.52
CA LYS A 102 15.42 -6.10 4.37
C LYS A 102 14.00 -6.51 4.79
N SER A 103 13.88 -7.39 5.78
CA SER A 103 12.57 -7.82 6.29
C SER A 103 11.80 -6.70 6.98
N GLN A 104 12.48 -5.69 7.54
CA GLN A 104 11.81 -4.51 8.12
C GLN A 104 11.26 -3.58 7.05
N PHE A 105 11.95 -3.43 5.90
CA PHE A 105 11.38 -2.74 4.75
C PHE A 105 10.11 -3.42 4.25
N LEU A 106 10.09 -4.76 4.16
CA LEU A 106 8.90 -5.51 3.74
C LEU A 106 7.73 -5.34 4.72
N LYS A 107 8.00 -5.37 6.04
CA LYS A 107 6.98 -5.10 7.07
C LYS A 107 6.45 -3.66 7.02
N PHE A 108 7.30 -2.69 6.71
CA PHE A 108 6.86 -1.31 6.53
C PHE A 108 5.90 -1.17 5.34
N VAL A 109 6.25 -1.79 4.21
CA VAL A 109 5.41 -1.81 3.01
C VAL A 109 4.07 -2.49 3.28
N GLU A 110 4.06 -3.61 4.00
CA GLU A 110 2.83 -4.31 4.37
C GLU A 110 1.87 -3.43 5.17
N LYS A 111 2.38 -2.63 6.12
CA LYS A 111 1.55 -1.72 6.93
C LYS A 111 1.11 -0.45 6.21
N THR A 112 1.85 -0.02 5.20
CA THR A 112 1.64 1.28 4.53
C THR A 112 0.80 1.13 3.27
N ALA A 113 0.92 0.01 2.57
CA ALA A 113 0.15 -0.25 1.36
C ALA A 113 -1.34 -0.45 1.70
N PRO A 114 -2.27 0.07 0.88
CA PRO A 114 -3.71 -0.08 1.12
C PRO A 114 -4.17 -1.55 1.07
N VAL A 115 -3.47 -2.37 0.29
CA VAL A 115 -3.66 -3.82 0.22
C VAL A 115 -2.29 -4.46 0.08
N ALA A 116 -1.93 -5.33 1.02
CA ALA A 116 -0.71 -6.12 0.98
C ALA A 116 -0.93 -7.50 1.59
N VAL A 117 -0.16 -8.48 1.11
CA VAL A 117 -0.09 -9.81 1.68
C VAL A 117 1.38 -10.11 1.98
N TYR A 118 1.70 -10.31 3.25
CA TYR A 118 3.04 -10.73 3.67
C TYR A 118 3.08 -12.23 3.88
N THR A 119 4.00 -12.90 3.18
CA THR A 119 4.25 -14.34 3.31
C THR A 119 5.72 -14.57 3.58
N SER A 120 6.06 -15.44 4.54
CA SER A 120 7.41 -15.95 4.74
C SER A 120 7.46 -17.40 4.30
N GLY A 121 8.41 -17.71 3.42
CA GLY A 121 8.87 -19.08 3.18
C GLY A 121 10.09 -19.41 4.02
#